data_AF-A0A9D3YSG2-F1
#
_entry.id   AF-A0A9D3YSG2-F1
#
_cell.length_a   1.000
_cell.length_b   1.000
_cell.length_c   1.000
_cell.angle_alpha   90.00
_cell.angle_beta   90.00
_cell.angle_gamma   90.00
#
_symmetry.space_group_name_H-M   'P 1'
#
loop_
_entity.id
_entity.type
_entity.pdbx_description
1 polymer ?
#
loop_
_entity_poly.entity_id
_entity_poly.type
_entity_poly.pdbx_seq_one_letter_code
_entity_poly.pdbx_strand_id
1 'polypeptide(L)'
;MTHPKPRWSKCNKEIYRTYLQQSTKPIGCQATCNPERDIELLIAALTQATVASIPSYNPTAKKKKRPPKARGPDIQAAARISKHAWWVWKCDGAPRGDSHPSAVEMKKAKQNLRKAQRKFHAMKRCSDLESIMNATDDNTFYKLVRQWSHLTSCLLHEGRKLTSPEDISDGWAKHFETLATPKKRPKI
;
A
#
# COMPACT_ATOMS: atom_id res chain seq x y z
N MET A 1 -10.28 -22.35 39.92
CA MET A 1 -10.24 -22.22 38.44
C MET A 1 -9.89 -20.78 38.11
N THR A 2 -8.87 -20.50 37.29
CA THR A 2 -8.51 -19.12 36.92
C THR A 2 -9.39 -18.66 35.76
N HIS A 3 -10.33 -17.75 36.02
CA HIS A 3 -11.16 -17.18 34.96
C HIS A 3 -10.30 -16.30 34.02
N PRO A 4 -10.40 -16.47 32.69
CA PRO A 4 -9.64 -15.68 31.74
C PRO A 4 -10.00 -14.20 31.86
N LYS A 5 -8.99 -13.32 31.95
CA LYS A 5 -9.21 -11.87 32.06
C LYS A 5 -9.99 -11.35 30.83
N PRO A 6 -11.14 -10.68 31.01
CA PRO A 6 -11.95 -10.19 29.90
C PRO A 6 -11.20 -9.13 29.07
N ARG A 7 -11.27 -9.25 27.74
CA ARG A 7 -10.67 -8.31 26.77
C ARG A 7 -11.66 -7.22 26.36
N TRP A 8 -11.99 -6.34 27.30
CA TRP A 8 -12.98 -5.27 27.14
C TRP A 8 -12.81 -4.38 25.90
N SER A 9 -11.57 -4.16 25.44
CA SER A 9 -11.27 -3.33 24.27
C SER A 9 -11.77 -3.90 22.93
N LYS A 10 -12.14 -5.19 22.88
CA LYS A 10 -12.61 -5.88 21.67
C LYS A 10 -14.10 -6.21 21.69
N CYS A 11 -14.78 -5.81 22.76
CA CYS A 11 -16.16 -6.15 23.07
C CYS A 11 -17.11 -5.15 22.39
N ASN A 12 -18.10 -5.62 21.63
CA ASN A 12 -19.20 -4.75 21.21
C ASN A 12 -20.10 -4.44 22.42
N LYS A 13 -20.20 -3.17 22.80
CA LYS A 13 -20.90 -2.73 24.02
C LYS A 13 -22.40 -3.03 24.01
N GLU A 14 -23.05 -2.96 22.85
CA GLU A 14 -24.50 -3.18 22.74
C GLU A 14 -24.86 -4.66 22.83
N ILE A 15 -24.07 -5.49 22.14
CA ILE A 15 -24.18 -6.96 22.16
C ILE A 15 -23.83 -7.49 23.56
N TYR A 16 -22.82 -6.90 24.21
CA TYR A 16 -22.47 -7.24 25.57
C TYR A 16 -23.61 -6.96 26.57
N ARG A 17 -24.27 -5.81 26.47
CA ARG A 17 -25.41 -5.45 27.33
C ARG A 17 -26.57 -6.43 27.19
N THR A 18 -26.86 -6.86 25.97
CA THR A 18 -27.91 -7.84 25.69
C THR A 18 -27.58 -9.21 26.28
N TYR A 19 -26.35 -9.71 26.09
CA TYR A 19 -25.93 -10.98 26.71
C TYR A 19 -25.85 -10.91 28.23
N LEU A 20 -25.44 -9.78 28.80
CA LEU A 20 -25.40 -9.57 30.24
C LEU A 20 -26.82 -9.62 30.83
N GLN A 21 -27.78 -8.92 30.23
CA GLN A 21 -29.17 -8.96 30.66
C GLN A 21 -29.79 -10.37 30.54
N GLN A 22 -29.38 -11.16 29.56
CA GLN A 22 -29.85 -12.55 29.41
C GLN A 22 -29.22 -13.49 30.45
N SER A 23 -27.95 -13.31 30.77
CA SER A 23 -27.19 -14.19 31.67
C SER A 23 -27.37 -13.88 33.16
N THR A 24 -27.71 -12.63 33.54
CA THR A 24 -27.89 -12.23 34.95
C THR A 24 -29.34 -12.33 35.43
N LYS A 25 -30.33 -12.35 34.54
CA LYS A 25 -31.76 -12.58 34.87
C LYS A 25 -32.01 -13.80 35.78
N PRO A 26 -31.45 -14.99 35.51
CA PRO A 26 -31.68 -16.16 36.37
C PRO A 26 -31.02 -16.04 37.76
N ILE A 27 -29.93 -15.27 37.90
CA ILE A 27 -29.22 -15.08 39.17
C ILE A 27 -30.07 -14.25 40.14
N GLY A 28 -30.78 -13.23 39.66
CA GLY A 28 -31.69 -12.43 40.47
C GLY A 28 -32.89 -13.22 41.03
N CYS A 29 -33.29 -14.32 40.39
CA CYS A 29 -34.37 -15.20 40.85
C CYS A 29 -33.89 -16.38 41.72
N GLN A 30 -32.57 -16.60 41.83
CA GLN A 30 -31.96 -17.73 42.54
C GLN A 30 -30.90 -17.28 43.55
N ALA A 31 -30.91 -16.02 43.98
CA ALA A 31 -29.96 -15.52 44.98
C ALA A 31 -30.00 -16.42 46.21
N THR A 32 -28.90 -17.15 46.43
CA THR A 32 -28.79 -18.08 47.55
C THR A 32 -28.22 -17.34 48.76
N CYS A 33 -28.48 -17.80 49.99
CA CYS A 33 -27.89 -17.19 51.19
C CYS A 33 -26.35 -17.37 51.28
N ASN A 34 -25.68 -17.80 50.21
CA ASN A 34 -24.23 -17.96 50.12
C ASN A 34 -23.61 -16.94 49.14
N PRO A 35 -23.04 -15.83 49.66
CA PRO A 35 -22.54 -14.74 48.84
C PRO A 35 -21.35 -15.14 47.95
N GLU A 36 -20.55 -16.13 48.36
CA GLU A 36 -19.38 -16.58 47.59
C GLU A 36 -19.82 -17.26 46.29
N ARG A 37 -20.87 -18.08 46.35
CA ARG A 37 -21.44 -18.77 45.19
C ARG A 37 -22.10 -17.79 44.22
N ASP A 38 -22.79 -16.79 44.73
CA ASP A 38 -23.44 -15.77 43.91
C ASP A 38 -22.39 -14.89 43.18
N ILE A 39 -21.26 -14.60 43.82
CA ILE A 39 -20.12 -13.90 43.20
C ILE A 39 -19.50 -14.74 42.08
N GLU A 40 -19.30 -16.05 42.29
CA GLU A 40 -18.76 -16.94 41.25
C GLU A 40 -19.67 -17.04 40.03
N LEU A 41 -20.99 -17.15 40.25
CA LEU A 41 -21.99 -17.17 39.19
C LEU A 41 -22.00 -15.86 38.39
N LEU A 42 -21.85 -14.73 39.08
CA LEU A 42 -21.76 -13.42 38.43
C LEU A 42 -20.48 -13.29 37.60
N ILE A 43 -19.33 -13.73 38.12
CA ILE A 43 -18.06 -13.72 37.39
C ILE A 43 -18.15 -14.59 36.13
N ALA A 44 -18.77 -15.77 36.23
CA ALA A 44 -18.99 -16.66 35.09
C ALA A 44 -19.88 -15.99 34.02
N ALA A 45 -21.00 -15.39 34.42
CA ALA A 45 -21.91 -14.69 33.51
C ALA A 45 -21.23 -13.50 32.80
N LEU A 46 -20.46 -12.69 33.53
CA LEU A 46 -19.69 -11.58 32.97
C LEU A 46 -18.65 -12.06 31.95
N THR A 47 -17.97 -13.17 32.26
CA THR A 47 -16.95 -13.76 31.37
C THR A 47 -17.59 -14.32 30.10
N GLN A 48 -18.73 -14.98 30.20
CA GLN A 48 -19.45 -15.54 29.06
C GLN A 48 -19.99 -14.42 28.14
N ALA A 49 -20.59 -13.37 28.72
CA ALA A 49 -21.08 -12.23 27.97
C ALA A 49 -19.96 -11.48 27.23
N THR A 50 -18.77 -11.36 27.85
CA THR A 50 -17.60 -10.74 27.18
C THR A 50 -17.07 -11.57 26.03
N VAL A 51 -17.03 -12.91 26.16
CA VAL A 51 -16.56 -13.78 25.07
C VAL A 51 -17.54 -13.75 23.89
N ALA A 52 -18.85 -13.84 24.16
CA ALA A 52 -19.89 -13.86 23.13
C ALA A 52 -20.02 -12.56 22.33
N SER A 53 -19.61 -11.43 22.92
CA SER A 53 -19.69 -10.09 22.31
C SER A 53 -18.42 -9.67 21.56
N ILE A 54 -17.40 -10.52 21.51
CA ILE A 54 -16.23 -10.32 20.64
C ILE A 54 -16.63 -10.80 19.23
N PRO A 55 -16.62 -9.90 18.22
CA PRO A 55 -16.96 -10.31 16.85
C PRO A 55 -15.96 -11.35 16.34
N SER A 56 -16.48 -12.51 15.92
CA SER A 56 -15.71 -13.66 15.38
C SER A 56 -14.87 -13.27 14.16
N TYR A 57 -15.34 -12.28 13.39
CA TYR A 57 -14.68 -11.79 12.20
C TYR A 57 -14.37 -10.30 12.36
N ASN A 58 -13.17 -9.98 12.87
CA ASN A 58 -12.61 -8.65 12.64
C ASN A 58 -11.99 -8.66 11.23
N PRO A 59 -12.57 -7.99 10.23
CA PRO A 59 -11.90 -7.83 8.95
C PRO A 59 -10.62 -7.02 9.22
N THR A 60 -9.47 -7.69 9.29
CA THR A 60 -8.18 -7.01 9.27
C THR A 60 -8.13 -6.25 7.96
N ALA A 61 -8.08 -4.91 8.02
CA ALA A 61 -7.93 -4.08 6.84
C ALA A 61 -6.82 -4.66 5.96
N LYS A 62 -7.16 -5.05 4.72
CA LYS A 62 -6.19 -5.62 3.78
C LYS A 62 -5.06 -4.60 3.63
N LYS A 63 -3.87 -4.91 4.16
CA LYS A 63 -2.68 -4.05 3.99
C LYS A 63 -2.44 -3.90 2.49
N LYS A 64 -2.57 -2.68 1.95
CA LYS A 64 -2.21 -2.39 0.54
C LYS A 64 -0.77 -2.87 0.32
N LYS A 65 -0.58 -3.89 -0.52
CA LYS A 65 0.75 -4.36 -0.91
C LYS A 65 1.47 -3.19 -1.58
N ARG A 66 2.52 -2.66 -0.95
CA ARG A 66 3.35 -1.63 -1.58
C ARG A 66 4.01 -2.26 -2.82
N PRO A 67 4.03 -1.56 -3.97
CA PRO A 67 4.69 -2.09 -5.15
C PRO A 67 6.17 -2.38 -4.82
N PRO A 68 6.75 -3.46 -5.41
CA PRO A 68 8.16 -3.77 -5.21
C PRO A 68 9.01 -2.59 -5.66
N LYS A 69 9.92 -2.12 -4.79
CA LYS A 69 10.86 -1.03 -5.11
C LYS A 69 11.71 -1.42 -6.34
N ALA A 70 12.00 -0.46 -7.22
CA ALA A 70 12.85 -0.65 -8.40
C ALA A 70 14.14 -1.43 -8.07
N ARG A 71 14.40 -2.52 -8.79
CA ARG A 71 15.47 -3.50 -8.50
C ARG A 71 16.54 -3.58 -9.59
N GLY A 72 17.13 -2.46 -9.99
CA GLY A 72 18.36 -2.51 -10.80
C GLY A 72 19.59 -2.82 -9.91
N PRO A 73 20.58 -3.60 -10.38
CA PRO A 73 21.82 -3.84 -9.63
C PRO A 73 22.52 -2.52 -9.27
N ASP A 74 22.52 -1.55 -10.19
CA ASP A 74 23.06 -0.19 -9.97
C ASP A 74 22.33 0.56 -8.83
N ILE A 75 21.00 0.43 -8.74
CA ILE A 75 20.23 1.05 -7.67
C ILE A 75 20.58 0.39 -6.33
N GLN A 76 20.72 -0.94 -6.31
CA GLN A 76 21.05 -1.66 -5.08
C GLN A 76 22.44 -1.28 -4.56
N ALA A 77 23.42 -1.20 -5.44
CA ALA A 77 24.76 -0.72 -5.11
C ALA A 77 24.74 0.71 -4.57
N ALA A 78 24.09 1.64 -5.29
CA ALA A 78 23.97 3.02 -4.85
C ALA A 78 23.17 3.18 -3.54
N ALA A 79 22.17 2.32 -3.30
CA ALA A 79 21.38 2.33 -2.07
C ALA A 79 22.20 1.86 -0.86
N ARG A 80 23.07 0.85 -1.04
CA ARG A 80 23.99 0.40 0.01
C ARG A 80 24.96 1.52 0.41
N ILE A 81 25.56 2.19 -0.57
CA ILE A 81 26.47 3.33 -0.35
C ILE A 81 25.73 4.48 0.34
N SER A 82 24.53 4.84 -0.14
CA SER A 82 23.73 5.91 0.48
C SER A 82 23.33 5.59 1.93
N LYS A 83 23.05 4.32 2.25
CA LYS A 83 22.72 3.90 3.62
C LYS A 83 23.93 3.97 4.53
N HIS A 84 25.10 3.55 4.03
CA HIS A 84 26.36 3.65 4.76
C HIS A 84 26.73 5.11 5.06
N ALA A 85 26.74 5.97 4.03
CA ALA A 85 27.06 7.39 4.20
C ALA A 85 26.07 8.11 5.16
N TRP A 86 24.80 7.72 5.15
CA TRP A 86 23.83 8.23 6.13
C TRP A 86 24.14 7.78 7.57
N TRP A 87 24.56 6.53 7.75
CA TRP A 87 24.95 6.02 9.06
C TRP A 87 26.20 6.73 9.59
N VAL A 88 27.24 6.90 8.76
CA VAL A 88 28.46 7.66 9.11
C VAL A 88 28.11 9.10 9.51
N TRP A 89 27.35 9.81 8.66
CA TRP A 89 26.88 11.17 9.00
C TRP A 89 26.12 11.23 10.32
N LYS A 90 25.32 10.22 10.64
CA LYS A 90 24.59 10.14 11.91
C LYS A 90 25.53 9.91 13.09
N CYS A 91 26.55 9.06 12.94
CA CYS A 91 27.56 8.80 13.95
C CYS A 91 28.40 10.03 14.27
N ASP A 92 28.67 10.88 13.28
CA ASP A 92 29.40 12.16 13.44
C ASP A 92 28.55 13.27 14.11
N GLY A 93 27.37 12.95 14.65
CA GLY A 93 26.48 13.93 15.28
C GLY A 93 25.59 14.69 14.30
N ALA A 94 25.40 14.18 13.09
CA ALA A 94 24.56 14.79 12.05
C ALA A 94 24.95 16.24 11.72
N PRO A 95 26.24 16.50 11.39
CA PRO A 95 26.73 17.85 11.14
C PRO A 95 25.96 18.51 9.99
N ARG A 96 25.71 19.82 10.13
CA ARG A 96 25.00 20.64 9.14
C ARG A 96 25.99 21.39 8.25
N GLY A 97 25.56 21.69 7.03
CA GLY A 97 26.35 22.44 6.05
C GLY A 97 27.27 21.57 5.19
N ASP A 98 28.01 22.21 4.30
CA ASP A 98 28.96 21.57 3.38
C ASP A 98 30.41 21.62 3.88
N SER A 99 30.62 22.10 5.12
CA SER A 99 31.93 22.16 5.76
C SER A 99 32.40 20.80 6.29
N HIS A 100 31.47 19.90 6.64
CA HIS A 100 31.82 18.59 7.20
C HIS A 100 31.90 17.51 6.11
N PRO A 101 32.99 16.72 6.03
CA PRO A 101 33.16 15.69 5.00
C PRO A 101 32.00 14.68 4.92
N SER A 102 31.51 14.19 6.05
CA SER A 102 30.41 13.21 6.06
C SER A 102 29.06 13.78 5.62
N ALA A 103 28.82 15.08 5.81
CA ALA A 103 27.62 15.75 5.30
C ALA A 103 27.67 15.86 3.76
N VAL A 104 28.84 16.20 3.20
CA VAL A 104 29.08 16.26 1.76
C VAL A 104 28.95 14.87 1.12
N GLU A 105 29.57 13.86 1.73
CA GLU A 105 29.54 12.49 1.24
C GLU A 105 28.12 11.92 1.25
N MET A 106 27.35 12.16 2.31
CA MET A 106 25.95 11.75 2.40
C MET A 106 25.08 12.41 1.31
N LYS A 107 25.25 13.73 1.08
CA LYS A 107 24.56 14.44 -0.01
C LYS A 107 24.92 13.85 -1.38
N LYS A 108 26.21 13.61 -1.64
CA LYS A 108 26.71 13.02 -2.89
C LYS A 108 26.15 11.62 -3.12
N ALA A 109 26.19 10.76 -2.10
CA ALA A 109 25.66 9.40 -2.17
C ALA A 109 24.14 9.39 -2.45
N LYS A 110 23.38 10.30 -1.83
CA LYS A 110 21.94 10.46 -2.08
C LYS A 110 21.66 10.96 -3.50
N GLN A 111 22.47 11.89 -4.02
CA GLN A 111 22.34 12.37 -5.40
C GLN A 111 22.63 11.25 -6.40
N ASN A 112 23.65 10.43 -6.14
CA ASN A 112 24.00 9.27 -6.97
C ASN A 112 22.86 8.24 -6.99
N LEU A 113 22.25 7.94 -5.84
CA LEU A 113 21.09 7.06 -5.78
C LEU A 113 19.92 7.59 -6.63
N ARG A 114 19.62 8.90 -6.56
CA ARG A 114 18.58 9.53 -7.41
C ARG A 114 18.93 9.44 -8.90
N LYS A 115 20.21 9.62 -9.27
CA LYS A 115 20.67 9.46 -10.66
C LYS A 115 20.47 8.02 -11.15
N ALA A 116 20.87 7.02 -10.36
CA ALA A 116 20.69 5.61 -10.69
C ALA A 116 19.21 5.24 -10.86
N GLN A 117 18.35 5.72 -9.95
CA GLN A 117 16.89 5.53 -10.05
C GLN A 117 16.33 6.15 -11.32
N ARG A 118 16.69 7.41 -11.63
CA ARG A 118 16.23 8.09 -12.87
C ARG A 118 16.67 7.36 -14.12
N LYS A 119 17.94 6.92 -14.19
CA LYS A 119 18.47 6.15 -15.32
C LYS A 119 17.68 4.85 -15.51
N PHE A 120 17.48 4.09 -14.44
CA PHE A 120 16.70 2.85 -14.49
C PHE A 120 15.26 3.08 -14.96
N HIS A 121 14.59 4.11 -14.43
CA HIS A 121 13.23 4.44 -14.88
C HIS A 121 13.19 4.89 -16.34
N ALA A 122 14.20 5.63 -16.81
CA ALA A 122 14.30 6.01 -18.23
C ALA A 122 14.50 4.77 -19.13
N MET A 123 15.42 3.88 -18.76
CA MET A 123 15.63 2.62 -19.49
C MET A 123 14.38 1.76 -19.51
N LYS A 124 13.69 1.64 -18.37
CA LYS A 124 12.43 0.91 -18.28
C LYS A 124 11.38 1.50 -19.22
N ARG A 125 11.26 2.84 -19.27
CA ARG A 125 10.35 3.50 -20.20
C ARG A 125 10.67 3.17 -21.66
N CYS A 126 11.94 3.18 -22.06
CA CYS A 126 12.34 2.81 -23.42
C CYS A 126 11.97 1.35 -23.73
N SER A 127 12.28 0.42 -22.82
CA SER A 127 11.95 -1.01 -22.98
C SER A 127 10.44 -1.27 -23.02
N ASP A 128 9.67 -0.57 -22.19
CA ASP A 128 8.20 -0.67 -22.20
C ASP A 128 7.64 -0.11 -23.53
N LEU A 129 8.19 0.98 -24.08
CA LEU A 129 7.81 1.51 -25.40
C LEU A 129 8.14 0.54 -26.54
N GLU A 130 9.35 -0.04 -26.54
CA GLU A 130 9.72 -1.09 -27.49
C GLU A 130 8.76 -2.29 -27.40
N SER A 131 8.34 -2.66 -26.19
CA SER A 131 7.37 -3.74 -25.98
C SER A 131 5.99 -3.40 -26.53
N ILE A 132 5.56 -2.14 -26.43
CA ILE A 132 4.31 -1.66 -27.06
C ILE A 132 4.42 -1.72 -28.58
N MET A 133 5.53 -1.24 -29.15
CA MET A 133 5.75 -1.22 -30.61
C MET A 133 5.86 -2.62 -31.22
N ASN A 134 6.40 -3.58 -30.47
CA ASN A 134 6.59 -4.96 -30.91
C ASN A 134 5.43 -5.89 -30.52
N ALA A 135 4.35 -5.37 -29.91
CA ALA A 135 3.20 -6.17 -29.55
C ALA A 135 2.49 -6.69 -30.81
N THR A 136 2.37 -8.01 -30.93
CA THR A 136 1.77 -8.67 -32.11
C THR A 136 0.26 -8.90 -31.98
N ASP A 137 -0.30 -8.82 -30.78
CA ASP A 137 -1.73 -8.95 -30.52
C ASP A 137 -2.31 -7.71 -29.82
N ASP A 138 -3.54 -7.37 -30.19
CA ASP A 138 -4.25 -6.19 -29.69
C ASP A 138 -4.41 -6.23 -28.17
N ASN A 139 -4.69 -7.41 -27.59
CA ASN A 139 -4.89 -7.54 -26.15
C ASN A 139 -3.62 -7.19 -25.35
N THR A 140 -2.44 -7.63 -25.79
CA THR A 140 -1.18 -7.25 -25.13
C THR A 140 -0.88 -5.77 -25.35
N PHE A 141 -1.13 -5.24 -26.55
CA PHE A 141 -0.95 -3.83 -26.86
C PHE A 141 -1.78 -2.92 -25.92
N TYR A 142 -3.11 -3.12 -25.85
CA TYR A 142 -3.99 -2.32 -25.00
C TYR A 142 -3.65 -2.48 -23.51
N LYS A 143 -3.21 -3.68 -23.09
CA LYS A 143 -2.75 -3.93 -21.72
C LYS A 143 -1.49 -3.14 -21.38
N LEU A 144 -0.53 -3.04 -22.30
CA LEU A 144 0.70 -2.25 -22.13
C LEU A 144 0.42 -0.74 -22.16
N VAL A 145 -0.48 -0.27 -23.04
CA VAL A 145 -0.91 1.14 -23.09
C VAL A 145 -1.63 1.57 -21.80
N ARG A 146 -2.53 0.74 -21.25
CA ARG A 146 -3.18 1.00 -19.95
C ARG A 146 -2.19 1.08 -18.79
N GLN A 147 -1.04 0.40 -18.89
CA GLN A 147 0.04 0.52 -17.90
C GLN A 147 0.79 1.86 -17.98
N TRP A 148 0.53 2.69 -19.00
CA TRP A 148 1.14 4.01 -19.17
C TRP A 148 0.18 5.18 -18.97
N SER A 149 -1.13 4.97 -19.14
CA SER A 149 -2.12 6.06 -19.09
C SER A 149 -2.09 6.87 -17.78
N HIS A 150 -1.79 6.22 -16.65
CA HIS A 150 -1.70 6.85 -15.33
C HIS A 150 -0.48 7.77 -15.12
N LEU A 151 0.46 7.81 -16.08
CA LEU A 151 1.60 8.73 -16.06
C LEU A 151 1.29 10.08 -16.73
N THR A 152 0.17 10.19 -17.44
CA THR A 152 -0.23 11.38 -18.18
C THR A 152 -1.50 11.95 -17.57
N SER A 153 -1.45 13.17 -17.03
CA SER A 153 -2.62 13.87 -16.49
C SER A 153 -3.50 14.51 -17.57
N CYS A 154 -2.96 14.69 -18.78
CA CYS A 154 -3.71 15.10 -19.96
C CYS A 154 -3.01 14.66 -21.24
N LEU A 155 -3.77 14.38 -22.29
CA LEU A 155 -3.28 14.03 -23.62
C LEU A 155 -3.92 14.99 -24.64
N LEU A 156 -3.12 15.53 -25.56
CA LEU A 156 -3.64 16.28 -26.71
C LEU A 156 -3.64 15.34 -27.92
N HIS A 157 -4.82 14.97 -28.42
CA HIS A 157 -4.97 14.09 -29.57
C HIS A 157 -5.97 14.72 -30.56
N GLU A 158 -5.57 14.87 -31.83
CA GLU A 158 -6.39 15.48 -32.90
C GLU A 158 -7.00 16.86 -32.52
N GLY A 159 -6.20 17.70 -31.85
CA GLY A 159 -6.64 19.04 -31.42
C GLY A 159 -7.58 19.05 -30.20
N ARG A 160 -7.92 17.88 -29.63
CA ARG A 160 -8.72 17.76 -28.41
C ARG A 160 -7.85 17.44 -27.21
N LYS A 161 -8.10 18.12 -26.10
CA LYS A 161 -7.43 17.87 -24.82
C LYS A 161 -8.25 16.87 -24.00
N LEU A 162 -7.71 15.68 -23.81
CA LEU A 162 -8.29 14.60 -23.02
C LEU A 162 -7.71 14.68 -21.60
N THR A 163 -8.59 14.63 -20.58
CA THR A 163 -8.21 14.77 -19.16
C THR A 163 -8.71 13.62 -18.30
N SER A 164 -9.71 12.85 -18.76
CA SER A 164 -10.14 11.63 -18.08
C SER A 164 -9.13 10.50 -18.30
N PRO A 165 -8.78 9.69 -17.27
CA PRO A 165 -7.87 8.55 -17.43
C PRO A 165 -8.31 7.54 -18.49
N GLU A 166 -9.63 7.34 -18.66
CA GLU A 166 -10.23 6.45 -19.67
C GLU A 166 -10.01 7.04 -21.07
N ASP A 167 -10.36 8.31 -21.28
CA ASP A 167 -10.15 9.02 -22.54
C ASP A 167 -8.67 9.10 -22.92
N ILE A 168 -7.78 9.31 -21.94
CA ILE A 168 -6.32 9.32 -22.15
C ILE A 168 -5.83 7.95 -22.63
N SER A 169 -6.37 6.87 -22.06
CA SER A 169 -6.03 5.51 -22.50
C SER A 169 -6.48 5.25 -23.93
N ASP A 170 -7.70 5.63 -24.28
CA ASP A 170 -8.27 5.43 -25.62
C ASP A 170 -7.60 6.34 -26.67
N GLY A 171 -7.28 7.58 -26.29
CA GLY A 171 -6.54 8.52 -27.13
C GLY A 171 -5.13 8.03 -27.43
N TRP A 172 -4.44 7.45 -26.45
CA TRP A 172 -3.13 6.82 -26.68
C TRP A 172 -3.25 5.62 -27.62
N ALA A 173 -4.25 4.77 -27.42
CA ALA A 173 -4.45 3.61 -28.29
C ALA A 173 -4.69 4.03 -29.75
N LYS A 174 -5.59 4.98 -30.01
CA LYS A 174 -5.85 5.51 -31.36
C LYS A 174 -4.61 6.17 -31.97
N HIS A 175 -3.87 6.94 -31.18
CA HIS A 175 -2.63 7.57 -31.65
C HIS A 175 -1.62 6.54 -32.16
N PHE A 176 -1.39 5.49 -31.37
CA PHE A 176 -0.45 4.44 -31.74
C PHE A 176 -0.98 3.51 -32.84
N GLU A 177 -2.28 3.24 -32.90
CA GLU A 177 -2.92 2.52 -34.01
C GLU A 177 -2.71 3.26 -35.34
N THR A 178 -2.83 4.59 -35.34
CA THR A 178 -2.58 5.44 -36.51
C THR A 178 -1.11 5.44 -36.92
N LEU A 179 -0.17 5.31 -35.97
CA LEU A 179 1.27 5.19 -36.26
C LEU A 179 1.64 3.80 -36.76
N ALA A 180 0.98 2.75 -36.26
CA ALA A 180 1.21 1.36 -36.62
C ALA A 180 0.62 1.00 -37.99
N THR A 181 -0.46 1.66 -38.42
CA THR A 181 -0.99 1.53 -39.78
C THR A 181 -0.35 2.55 -40.73
N PRO A 182 0.57 2.15 -41.62
CA PRO A 182 1.17 3.09 -42.57
C PRO A 182 0.12 3.57 -43.57
N LYS A 183 -0.41 4.79 -43.36
CA LYS A 183 -1.18 5.48 -44.40
C LYS A 183 -0.21 5.79 -45.55
N LYS A 184 -0.29 4.98 -46.61
CA LYS A 184 0.38 5.08 -47.94
C LYS A 184 1.59 6.02 -47.99
N ARG A 185 2.78 5.45 -48.23
CA ARG A 185 4.00 6.22 -48.54
C ARG A 185 3.67 7.32 -49.55
N PRO A 186 4.10 8.57 -49.32
CA PRO A 186 4.00 9.58 -50.37
C PRO A 186 4.72 9.05 -51.61
N LYS A 187 4.02 9.07 -52.75
CA LYS A 187 4.67 8.78 -54.03
C LYS A 187 5.74 9.85 -54.22
N ILE A 188 7.00 9.43 -54.24
CA ILE A 188 8.14 10.23 -54.70
C ILE A 188 7.98 10.42 -56.21
#